data_AF-A0AA50E2M1-F1
#
_entry.id   AF-A0AA50E2M1-F1
#
_cell.length_a   1.000
_cell.length_b   1.000
_cell.length_c   1.000
_cell.angle_alpha   90.00
_cell.angle_beta   90.00
_cell.angle_gamma   90.00
#
_symmetry.space_group_name_H-M   'P 1'
#
loop_
_entity.id
_entity.type
_entity.pdbx_description
1 polymer ?
#
loop_
_entity_poly.entity_id
_entity_poly.type
_entity_poly.pdbx_seq_one_letter_code
_entity_poly.pdbx_strand_id
1 'polypeptide(L)'
;MKQWRWRMVLVAIAALVAISLATLFQPQDTPDRIPDYQISSQLPPNQVDYYPLQQNLDGAYYRPLGEWLGRLILPTVEETKAKVGDWVWLELYQAPSIQQGLVGQKLRLTWQSNADLDRYLKLVTTDVNFTPAALKSEQAGNLLPNRLNGRSQVGPLQSLAGARPVDDVLVRFDQAQVSIPMGNQAEIKLATMPEMVTGRYQALVKIIGPAPNAPANAMPQDCPGAKPCPADLMLVQHYNPGSKQFDGPQETIRIPQQPRVNGDRFMSTPRDLASSTVGQAGWYVYGAQGKDGVFTVQSLKPRSLMQLQADEQIFRLGPGRDYINHKNWHDTPERKGTAQKILVDPRSDSPAVALGQWQEGDRLLGMHLFGGIGGALGEKIMLGTVTGHFSFSLPKVIRDPFTEELQWEIPYYQVYAHNPQGIIAGSQTWENYAGNLQRGWIQSRPFADVVVKLDVLEDYNFGGSVLSPWMSCKNNCKS
;
A
#
# COMPACT_ATOMS: atom_id res chain seq x y z
N MET A 1 -42.05 -48.82 14.21
CA MET A 1 -41.55 -48.73 12.81
C MET A 1 -41.42 -47.30 12.27
N LYS A 2 -42.40 -46.39 12.45
CA LYS A 2 -42.37 -45.02 11.89
C LYS A 2 -41.22 -44.15 12.44
N GLN A 3 -40.96 -44.19 13.75
CA GLN A 3 -39.85 -43.42 14.38
C GLN A 3 -38.46 -43.91 13.97
N TRP A 4 -38.29 -45.20 13.69
CA TRP A 4 -37.01 -45.76 13.27
C TRP A 4 -36.64 -45.32 11.84
N ARG A 5 -37.63 -45.25 10.95
CA ARG A 5 -37.46 -44.70 9.59
C ARG A 5 -37.06 -43.22 9.61
N TRP A 6 -37.65 -42.41 10.50
CA TRP A 6 -37.28 -40.99 10.65
C TRP A 6 -35.85 -40.81 11.18
N ARG A 7 -35.41 -41.65 12.13
CA ARG A 7 -34.03 -41.61 12.63
C ARG A 7 -33.03 -42.00 11.54
N MET A 8 -33.33 -43.01 10.71
CA MET A 8 -32.44 -43.38 9.61
C MET A 8 -32.36 -42.31 8.52
N VAL A 9 -33.46 -41.61 8.22
CA VAL A 9 -33.45 -40.48 7.28
C VAL A 9 -32.61 -39.32 7.82
N LEU A 10 -32.74 -38.96 9.10
CA LEU A 10 -31.93 -37.90 9.71
C LEU A 10 -30.43 -38.24 9.74
N VAL A 11 -30.07 -39.50 10.03
CA VAL A 11 -28.68 -39.96 9.98
C VAL A 11 -28.13 -39.93 8.55
N ALA A 12 -28.94 -40.34 7.55
CA ALA A 12 -28.54 -40.27 6.15
C ALA A 12 -28.34 -38.82 5.67
N ILE A 13 -29.21 -37.90 6.07
CA ILE A 13 -29.06 -36.46 5.76
C ILE A 13 -27.82 -35.90 6.46
N ALA A 14 -27.60 -36.20 7.73
CA ALA A 14 -26.42 -35.75 8.47
C ALA A 14 -25.12 -36.29 7.85
N ALA A 15 -25.12 -37.56 7.40
CA ALA A 15 -23.99 -38.16 6.70
C ALA A 15 -23.76 -37.52 5.33
N LEU A 16 -24.82 -37.25 4.56
CA LEU A 16 -24.72 -36.54 3.28
C LEU A 16 -24.20 -35.11 3.47
N VAL A 17 -24.66 -34.39 4.49
CA VAL A 17 -24.16 -33.06 4.84
C VAL A 17 -22.70 -33.13 5.26
N ALA A 18 -22.30 -34.10 6.08
CA ALA A 18 -20.91 -34.29 6.50
C ALA A 18 -19.99 -34.65 5.32
N ILE A 19 -20.43 -35.51 4.40
CA ILE A 19 -19.69 -35.86 3.18
C ILE A 19 -19.60 -34.66 2.24
N SER A 20 -20.69 -33.89 2.08
CA SER A 20 -20.70 -32.68 1.27
C SER A 20 -19.78 -31.60 1.84
N LEU A 21 -19.76 -31.43 3.17
CA LEU A 21 -18.82 -30.54 3.85
C LEU A 21 -17.38 -31.05 3.67
N ALA A 22 -17.13 -32.34 3.85
CA ALA A 22 -15.80 -32.92 3.67
C ALA A 22 -15.27 -32.79 2.24
N THR A 23 -16.11 -32.89 1.21
CA THR A 23 -15.70 -32.67 -0.19
C THR A 23 -15.56 -31.19 -0.54
N LEU A 24 -16.35 -30.30 0.06
CA LEU A 24 -16.18 -28.84 -0.07
C LEU A 24 -14.90 -28.31 0.61
N PHE A 25 -14.43 -28.99 1.66
CA PHE A 25 -13.22 -28.64 2.41
C PHE A 25 -12.02 -29.56 2.13
N GLN A 26 -12.12 -30.47 1.16
CA GLN A 26 -10.98 -31.28 0.75
C GLN A 26 -9.94 -30.36 0.11
N PRO A 27 -8.71 -30.29 0.65
CA PRO A 27 -7.65 -29.50 0.03
C PRO A 27 -7.34 -30.13 -1.33
N GLN A 28 -7.72 -29.46 -2.41
CA GLN A 28 -7.28 -29.85 -3.73
C GLN A 28 -5.77 -29.65 -3.80
N ASP A 29 -5.05 -30.68 -4.27
CA ASP A 29 -3.66 -30.53 -4.67
C ASP A 29 -3.64 -29.47 -5.76
N THR A 30 -3.13 -28.30 -5.38
CA THR A 30 -2.93 -27.19 -6.30
C THR A 30 -1.59 -27.41 -6.95
N PRO A 31 -1.50 -27.47 -8.29
CA PRO A 31 -0.20 -27.52 -8.95
C PRO A 31 0.63 -26.32 -8.51
N ASP A 32 1.95 -26.51 -8.42
CA ASP A 32 2.88 -25.46 -8.02
C ASP A 32 2.60 -24.17 -8.79
N ARG A 33 2.17 -23.14 -8.05
CA ARG A 33 1.76 -21.86 -8.63
C ARG A 33 2.86 -20.85 -8.37
N ILE A 34 3.37 -20.23 -9.45
CA ILE A 34 4.34 -19.14 -9.33
C ILE A 34 3.63 -17.93 -8.69
N PRO A 35 4.18 -17.29 -7.64
CA PRO A 35 3.55 -16.10 -7.05
C PRO A 35 3.42 -14.94 -8.05
N ASP A 36 2.34 -14.16 -7.97
CA ASP A 36 2.10 -13.00 -8.83
C ASP A 36 3.26 -11.98 -8.78
N TYR A 37 3.91 -11.86 -7.61
CA TYR A 37 5.13 -11.07 -7.43
C TYR A 37 6.24 -11.49 -8.40
N GLN A 38 6.48 -12.80 -8.57
CA GLN A 38 7.54 -13.31 -9.43
C GLN A 38 7.23 -13.11 -10.92
N ILE A 39 5.96 -13.07 -11.31
CA ILE A 39 5.55 -12.75 -12.68
C ILE A 39 5.77 -11.25 -12.93
N SER A 40 5.23 -10.42 -12.04
CA SER A 40 5.26 -8.96 -12.19
C SER A 40 6.67 -8.38 -12.08
N SER A 41 7.56 -8.93 -11.26
CA SER A 41 8.94 -8.45 -11.09
C SER A 41 9.84 -8.63 -12.32
N GLN A 42 9.41 -9.44 -13.31
CA GLN A 42 10.16 -9.62 -14.56
C GLN A 42 10.12 -8.39 -15.46
N LEU A 43 9.10 -7.53 -15.31
CA LEU A 43 9.00 -6.29 -16.08
C LEU A 43 10.10 -5.32 -15.61
N PRO A 44 10.97 -4.78 -16.50
CA PRO A 44 12.10 -3.97 -16.06
C PRO A 44 11.73 -2.75 -15.18
N PRO A 45 10.67 -1.97 -15.47
CA PRO A 45 10.14 -0.95 -14.55
C PRO A 45 9.81 -1.40 -13.11
N ASN A 46 9.63 -2.70 -12.85
CA ASN A 46 9.37 -3.22 -11.52
C ASN A 46 10.66 -3.64 -10.77
N GLN A 47 11.83 -3.52 -11.41
CA GLN A 47 13.12 -3.84 -10.83
C GLN A 47 13.82 -2.58 -10.33
N VAL A 48 14.45 -2.64 -9.16
CA VAL A 48 15.12 -1.49 -8.55
C VAL A 48 16.22 -0.91 -9.43
N ASP A 49 17.00 -1.78 -10.08
CA ASP A 49 18.16 -1.40 -10.90
C ASP A 49 17.78 -0.70 -12.21
N TYR A 50 16.48 -0.64 -12.55
CA TYR A 50 15.99 0.18 -13.65
C TYR A 50 16.12 1.69 -13.38
N TYR A 51 16.18 2.09 -12.10
CA TYR A 51 16.15 3.48 -11.67
C TYR A 51 17.52 3.94 -11.17
N PRO A 52 18.29 4.72 -11.96
CA PRO A 52 19.58 5.24 -11.53
C PRO A 52 19.47 6.06 -10.24
N LEU A 53 20.53 6.09 -9.43
CA LEU A 53 20.57 6.92 -8.23
C LEU A 53 20.47 8.41 -8.57
N GLN A 54 21.21 8.86 -9.58
CA GLN A 54 21.14 10.22 -10.07
C GLN A 54 19.84 10.42 -10.87
N GLN A 55 19.12 11.49 -10.55
CA GLN A 55 17.82 11.84 -11.10
C GLN A 55 17.89 13.28 -11.60
N ASN A 56 17.36 13.54 -12.79
CA ASN A 56 17.34 14.87 -13.40
C ASN A 56 15.88 15.33 -13.59
N LEU A 57 15.16 15.42 -12.47
CA LEU A 57 13.77 15.85 -12.42
C LEU A 57 13.71 17.32 -12.03
N ASP A 58 12.80 18.08 -12.64
CA ASP A 58 12.57 19.48 -12.29
C ASP A 58 11.88 19.57 -10.92
N GLY A 59 12.58 20.14 -9.93
CA GLY A 59 12.09 20.31 -8.56
C GLY A 59 10.86 21.22 -8.44
N ALA A 60 10.51 21.99 -9.48
CA ALA A 60 9.28 22.76 -9.52
C ALA A 60 8.03 21.86 -9.66
N TYR A 61 8.17 20.69 -10.29
CA TYR A 61 7.05 19.79 -10.61
C TYR A 61 7.16 18.42 -9.93
N TYR A 62 8.37 18.00 -9.60
CA TYR A 62 8.66 16.75 -8.89
C TYR A 62 9.15 17.02 -7.48
N ARG A 63 8.52 16.38 -6.51
CA ARG A 63 8.90 16.47 -5.09
C ARG A 63 9.42 15.13 -4.57
N PRO A 64 10.46 15.12 -3.72
CA PRO A 64 10.85 13.91 -2.99
C PRO A 64 9.70 13.42 -2.09
N LEU A 65 9.67 12.13 -1.78
CA LEU A 65 8.61 11.56 -0.92
C LEU A 65 8.84 11.76 0.58
N GLY A 66 10.05 12.19 0.96
CA GLY A 66 10.45 12.51 2.32
C GLY A 66 11.90 12.97 2.37
N GLU A 67 12.34 13.49 3.51
CA GLU A 67 13.74 13.89 3.67
C GLU A 67 14.67 12.68 3.69
N TRP A 68 14.28 11.61 4.39
CA TRP A 68 14.99 10.34 4.37
C TRP A 68 14.20 9.31 3.57
N LEU A 69 14.84 8.77 2.55
CA LEU A 69 14.29 7.69 1.74
C LEU A 69 15.41 6.76 1.31
N GLY A 70 15.18 5.46 1.39
CA GLY A 70 16.15 4.48 0.90
C GLY A 70 15.60 3.08 0.79
N ARG A 71 16.45 2.20 0.27
CA ARG A 71 16.15 0.79 0.08
C ARG A 71 16.75 -0.05 1.20
N LEU A 72 15.92 -0.90 1.79
CA LEU A 72 16.37 -1.87 2.77
C LEU A 72 17.02 -3.06 2.06
N ILE A 73 18.18 -3.47 2.57
CA ILE A 73 18.96 -4.61 2.09
C ILE A 73 19.18 -5.54 3.29
N LEU A 74 18.70 -6.78 3.18
CA LEU A 74 18.85 -7.77 4.25
C LEU A 74 20.34 -8.14 4.39
N PRO A 75 20.93 -8.08 5.61
CA PRO A 75 22.30 -8.52 5.81
C PRO A 75 22.46 -10.02 5.58
N THR A 76 23.62 -10.42 5.11
CA THR A 76 24.01 -11.83 4.94
C THR A 76 24.05 -12.55 6.28
N VAL A 77 24.03 -13.89 6.25
CA VAL A 77 24.11 -14.71 7.46
C VAL A 77 25.44 -14.46 8.19
N GLU A 78 26.52 -14.31 7.44
CA GLU A 78 27.87 -14.04 7.97
C GLU A 78 27.91 -12.67 8.67
N GLU A 79 27.33 -11.64 8.06
CA GLU A 79 27.26 -10.30 8.67
C GLU A 79 26.44 -10.29 9.96
N THR A 80 25.29 -10.98 9.99
CA THR A 80 24.47 -11.08 11.22
C THR A 80 25.15 -11.85 12.34
N LYS A 81 25.99 -12.85 12.02
CA LYS A 81 26.84 -13.54 13.01
C LYS A 81 27.94 -12.63 13.55
N ALA A 82 28.53 -11.78 12.70
CA ALA A 82 29.58 -10.84 13.10
C ALA A 82 29.04 -9.70 13.98
N LYS A 83 27.78 -9.28 13.79
CA LYS A 83 27.11 -8.29 14.62
C LYS A 83 25.66 -8.69 14.87
N VAL A 84 25.40 -9.20 16.08
CA VAL A 84 24.06 -9.61 16.52
C VAL A 84 23.17 -8.38 16.75
N GLY A 85 21.87 -8.55 16.50
CA GLY A 85 20.83 -7.55 16.76
C GLY A 85 19.96 -7.29 15.53
N ASP A 86 18.92 -6.46 15.70
CA ASP A 86 18.08 -6.04 14.59
C ASP A 86 18.68 -4.80 13.91
N TRP A 87 19.23 -5.04 12.72
CA TRP A 87 19.78 -4.02 11.84
C TRP A 87 19.73 -4.52 10.40
N VAL A 88 19.72 -3.57 9.46
CA VAL A 88 19.77 -3.84 8.02
C VAL A 88 20.71 -2.86 7.34
N TRP A 89 21.05 -3.15 6.09
CA TRP A 89 21.68 -2.17 5.23
C TRP A 89 20.61 -1.26 4.63
N LEU A 90 20.92 0.03 4.51
CA LEU A 90 20.10 1.04 3.86
C LEU A 90 20.93 1.65 2.73
N GLU A 91 20.52 1.43 1.50
CA GLU A 91 21.02 2.22 0.37
C GLU A 91 20.22 3.53 0.32
N LEU A 92 20.89 4.63 0.64
CA LEU A 92 20.22 5.91 0.86
C LEU A 92 19.99 6.64 -0.47
N TYR A 93 18.76 7.04 -0.76
CA TYR A 93 18.39 7.75 -1.98
C TYR A 93 18.10 9.23 -1.74
N GLN A 94 17.58 9.58 -0.57
CA GLN A 94 17.30 10.97 -0.17
C GLN A 94 17.74 11.16 1.28
N ALA A 95 18.30 12.34 1.57
CA ALA A 95 18.70 12.78 2.89
C ALA A 95 18.37 14.28 3.03
N PRO A 96 18.22 14.82 4.26
CA PRO A 96 18.17 16.25 4.47
C PRO A 96 19.47 16.92 3.97
N SER A 97 19.38 18.21 3.66
CA SER A 97 20.48 18.99 3.03
C SER A 97 21.81 18.90 3.79
N ILE A 98 21.76 18.88 5.13
CA ILE A 98 22.91 18.74 6.02
C ILE A 98 23.60 17.37 5.87
N GLN A 99 22.87 16.32 5.48
CA GLN A 99 23.40 14.96 5.29
C GLN A 99 23.45 14.52 3.83
N GLN A 100 23.39 15.46 2.87
CA GLN A 100 23.37 15.13 1.44
C GLN A 100 24.55 14.28 0.99
N GLY A 101 25.72 14.41 1.64
CA GLY A 101 26.90 13.59 1.36
C GLY A 101 26.74 12.09 1.63
N LEU A 102 25.67 11.69 2.32
CA LEU A 102 25.33 10.29 2.58
C LEU A 102 24.51 9.64 1.45
N VAL A 103 23.93 10.43 0.54
CA VAL A 103 23.12 9.89 -0.56
C VAL A 103 24.00 9.01 -1.46
N GLY A 104 23.48 7.85 -1.82
CA GLY A 104 24.17 6.80 -2.58
C GLY A 104 25.01 5.85 -1.75
N GLN A 105 25.17 6.10 -0.45
CA GLN A 105 25.91 5.20 0.42
C GLN A 105 25.02 4.06 0.93
N LYS A 106 25.65 2.90 1.12
CA LYS A 106 25.05 1.74 1.82
C LYS A 106 25.39 1.83 3.30
N LEU A 107 24.49 2.37 4.11
CA LEU A 107 24.70 2.64 5.54
C LEU A 107 24.02 1.57 6.41
N ARG A 108 24.48 1.38 7.65
CA ARG A 108 23.75 0.54 8.60
C ARG A 108 22.55 1.31 9.16
N LEU A 109 21.37 0.72 9.07
CA LEU A 109 20.15 1.19 9.72
C LEU A 109 19.86 0.32 10.95
N THR A 110 19.65 0.95 12.11
CA THR A 110 19.35 0.26 13.36
C THR A 110 18.45 1.11 14.26
N TRP A 111 18.22 0.67 15.49
CA TRP A 111 17.35 1.32 16.46
C TRP A 111 18.12 2.28 17.36
N GLN A 112 17.46 3.37 17.74
CA GLN A 112 17.88 4.19 18.88
C GLN A 112 17.62 3.40 20.17
N SER A 113 18.43 3.63 21.21
CA SER A 113 18.16 3.03 22.52
C SER A 113 17.15 3.88 23.27
N ASN A 114 15.99 3.31 23.57
CA ASN A 114 15.02 3.86 24.50
C ASN A 114 14.20 2.71 25.12
N ALA A 115 13.77 2.87 26.37
CA ALA A 115 13.22 1.77 27.16
C ALA A 115 11.92 1.17 26.58
N ASP A 116 11.06 1.97 25.95
CA ASP A 116 9.79 1.49 25.38
C ASP A 116 10.02 0.77 24.05
N LEU A 117 10.90 1.29 23.20
CA LEU A 117 11.31 0.64 21.96
C LEU A 117 12.06 -0.66 22.25
N ASP A 118 12.99 -0.67 23.20
CA ASP A 118 13.71 -1.89 23.60
C ASP A 118 12.73 -2.97 24.09
N ARG A 119 11.68 -2.57 24.83
CA ARG A 119 10.61 -3.48 25.26
C ARG A 119 9.80 -4.01 24.07
N TYR A 120 9.41 -3.13 23.14
CA TYR A 120 8.69 -3.51 21.93
C TYR A 120 9.50 -4.48 21.07
N LEU A 121 10.76 -4.14 20.77
CA LEU A 121 11.66 -4.97 19.96
C LEU A 121 11.85 -6.34 20.58
N LYS A 122 12.04 -6.43 21.90
CA LYS A 122 12.14 -7.71 22.61
C LYS A 122 10.86 -8.55 22.50
N LEU A 123 9.69 -7.90 22.45
CA LEU A 123 8.40 -8.60 22.33
C LEU A 123 8.17 -9.19 20.94
N VAL A 124 8.59 -8.47 19.89
CA VAL A 124 8.28 -8.85 18.49
C VAL A 124 9.41 -9.56 17.76
N THR A 125 10.63 -9.54 18.31
CA THR A 125 11.78 -10.27 17.75
C THR A 125 11.60 -11.76 17.96
N THR A 126 11.69 -12.53 16.88
CA THR A 126 11.41 -13.98 16.91
C THR A 126 12.36 -14.77 16.02
N ASP A 127 12.46 -16.06 16.27
CA ASP A 127 13.13 -16.99 15.38
C ASP A 127 12.17 -17.40 14.25
N VAL A 128 12.69 -17.49 13.02
CA VAL A 128 11.88 -17.79 11.83
C VAL A 128 12.30 -19.15 11.29
N ASN A 129 11.41 -20.13 11.40
CA ASN A 129 11.57 -21.46 10.83
C ASN A 129 10.27 -21.89 10.15
N PHE A 130 10.34 -22.29 8.89
CA PHE A 130 9.16 -22.67 8.14
C PHE A 130 8.63 -24.03 8.59
N THR A 131 7.32 -24.07 8.83
CA THR A 131 6.60 -25.31 9.12
C THR A 131 6.18 -26.00 7.82
N PRO A 132 5.79 -27.28 7.86
CA PRO A 132 5.18 -27.94 6.69
C PRO A 132 3.96 -27.20 6.14
N ALA A 133 3.18 -26.53 7.00
CA ALA A 133 2.05 -25.71 6.58
C ALA A 133 2.49 -24.45 5.82
N ALA A 134 3.61 -23.84 6.21
CA ALA A 134 4.19 -22.72 5.47
C ALA A 134 4.63 -23.17 4.07
N LEU A 135 5.39 -24.27 3.97
CA LEU A 135 5.81 -24.82 2.67
C LEU A 135 4.62 -25.17 1.76
N LYS A 136 3.52 -25.70 2.32
CA LYS A 136 2.29 -25.93 1.56
C LYS A 136 1.63 -24.63 1.08
N SER A 137 1.66 -23.57 1.89
CA SER A 137 1.17 -22.24 1.50
C SER A 137 1.97 -21.65 0.34
N GLU A 138 3.29 -21.85 0.36
CA GLU A 138 4.18 -21.45 -0.73
C GLU A 138 3.87 -22.19 -2.03
N GLN A 139 3.71 -23.52 -1.98
CA GLN A 139 3.32 -24.34 -3.13
C GLN A 139 1.98 -23.90 -3.75
N ALA A 140 1.05 -23.43 -2.91
CA ALA A 140 -0.22 -22.85 -3.35
C ALA A 140 -0.10 -21.45 -4.01
N GLY A 141 1.12 -20.91 -4.10
CA GLY A 141 1.45 -19.67 -4.79
C GLY A 141 1.49 -18.41 -3.92
N ASN A 142 1.50 -18.54 -2.59
CA ASN A 142 1.76 -17.41 -1.71
C ASN A 142 3.26 -17.11 -1.62
N LEU A 143 3.61 -15.83 -1.57
CA LEU A 143 5.00 -15.42 -1.40
C LEU A 143 5.39 -15.46 0.08
N LEU A 144 6.33 -16.35 0.43
CA LEU A 144 6.90 -16.44 1.77
C LEU A 144 8.30 -15.77 1.85
N PRO A 145 8.72 -15.30 3.04
CA PRO A 145 10.00 -14.62 3.23
C PRO A 145 11.16 -15.62 3.34
N ASN A 146 11.45 -16.37 2.27
CA ASN A 146 12.41 -17.49 2.27
C ASN A 146 13.81 -17.11 2.75
N ARG A 147 14.21 -15.85 2.53
CA ARG A 147 15.52 -15.31 2.96
C ARG A 147 15.67 -15.25 4.48
N LEU A 148 14.55 -15.30 5.21
CA LEU A 148 14.48 -15.29 6.66
C LEU A 148 14.33 -16.70 7.26
N ASN A 149 14.00 -17.71 6.45
CA ASN A 149 13.84 -19.08 6.94
C ASN A 149 15.17 -19.61 7.52
N GLY A 150 15.11 -20.13 8.74
CA GLY A 150 16.27 -20.61 9.49
C GLY A 150 17.04 -19.52 10.25
N ARG A 151 16.60 -18.26 10.23
CA ARG A 151 17.25 -17.17 10.99
C ARG A 151 16.68 -17.10 12.41
N SER A 152 17.55 -16.86 13.38
CA SER A 152 17.16 -16.53 14.77
C SER A 152 17.16 -15.02 14.99
N GLN A 153 16.37 -14.58 15.97
CA GLN A 153 16.29 -13.18 16.42
C GLN A 153 16.01 -12.19 15.28
N VAL A 154 15.09 -12.55 14.39
CA VAL A 154 14.61 -11.66 13.34
C VAL A 154 13.73 -10.58 13.97
N GLY A 155 14.25 -9.36 14.02
CA GLY A 155 13.50 -8.19 14.45
C GLY A 155 12.77 -7.50 13.28
N PRO A 156 12.06 -6.39 13.54
CA PRO A 156 11.24 -5.73 12.54
C PRO A 156 12.00 -5.21 11.32
N LEU A 157 13.24 -4.70 11.45
CA LEU A 157 14.00 -4.22 10.28
C LEU A 157 14.37 -5.37 9.36
N GLN A 158 14.93 -6.46 9.90
CA GLN A 158 15.25 -7.64 9.12
C GLN A 158 13.99 -8.29 8.52
N SER A 159 12.86 -8.30 9.25
CA SER A 159 11.58 -8.79 8.76
C SER A 159 11.13 -8.02 7.51
N LEU A 160 11.19 -6.68 7.54
CA LEU A 160 10.86 -5.85 6.37
C LEU A 160 11.82 -6.11 5.20
N ALA A 161 13.14 -6.09 5.43
CA ALA A 161 14.13 -6.24 4.37
C ALA A 161 14.11 -7.64 3.72
N GLY A 162 13.81 -8.68 4.49
CA GLY A 162 13.77 -10.07 4.04
C GLY A 162 12.39 -10.56 3.61
N ALA A 163 11.37 -9.70 3.62
CA ALA A 163 9.99 -10.06 3.33
C ALA A 163 9.75 -10.58 1.90
N ARG A 164 10.64 -10.23 0.96
CA ARG A 164 10.56 -10.59 -0.46
C ARG A 164 11.85 -11.25 -0.96
N PRO A 165 11.80 -11.98 -2.09
CA PRO A 165 12.96 -12.66 -2.67
C PRO A 165 14.17 -11.78 -3.02
N VAL A 166 13.96 -10.48 -3.22
CA VAL A 166 15.01 -9.51 -3.53
C VAL A 166 14.88 -8.27 -2.65
N ASP A 167 15.97 -7.50 -2.54
CA ASP A 167 15.99 -6.23 -1.82
C ASP A 167 15.31 -5.15 -2.66
N ASP A 168 13.99 -5.01 -2.49
CA ASP A 168 13.14 -4.04 -3.22
C ASP A 168 12.22 -3.21 -2.31
N VAL A 169 12.40 -3.33 -0.99
CA VAL A 169 11.59 -2.60 -0.01
C VAL A 169 12.15 -1.20 0.17
N LEU A 170 11.40 -0.21 -0.31
CA LEU A 170 11.69 1.21 -0.07
C LEU A 170 10.99 1.67 1.18
N VAL A 171 11.69 2.46 1.99
CA VAL A 171 11.13 3.08 3.17
C VAL A 171 11.46 4.56 3.25
N ARG A 172 10.57 5.32 3.89
CA ARG A 172 10.81 6.69 4.34
C ARG A 172 10.69 6.78 5.86
N PHE A 173 11.28 7.83 6.43
CA PHE A 173 11.15 8.17 7.84
C PHE A 173 11.41 9.67 8.06
N ASP A 174 10.71 10.27 9.01
CA ASP A 174 10.78 11.73 9.23
C ASP A 174 12.00 12.13 10.07
N GLN A 175 12.43 11.25 10.97
CA GLN A 175 13.48 11.55 11.94
C GLN A 175 14.48 10.40 12.04
N ALA A 176 15.75 10.76 12.00
CA ALA A 176 16.84 9.83 12.24
C ALA A 176 18.00 10.49 12.96
N GLN A 177 18.68 9.72 13.81
CA GLN A 177 19.97 10.09 14.37
C GLN A 177 21.07 9.50 13.50
N VAL A 178 21.97 10.36 13.04
CA VAL A 178 23.20 9.93 12.36
C VAL A 178 24.31 9.84 13.39
N SER A 179 24.94 8.67 13.48
CA SER A 179 26.11 8.46 14.34
C SER A 179 27.28 7.96 13.52
N ILE A 180 28.49 8.44 13.82
CA ILE A 180 29.73 7.96 13.22
C ILE A 180 30.53 7.30 14.36
N PRO A 181 30.42 5.97 14.54
CA PRO A 181 31.24 5.29 15.53
C PRO A 181 32.72 5.48 15.17
N MET A 182 33.61 5.63 16.18
CA MET A 182 35.04 5.88 15.94
C MET A 182 35.62 4.91 14.89
N GLY A 183 36.10 5.46 13.77
CA GLY A 183 36.73 4.71 12.68
C GLY A 183 35.81 3.88 11.78
N ASN A 184 34.49 3.95 11.96
CA ASN A 184 33.51 3.17 11.19
C ASN A 184 32.66 4.05 10.26
N GLN A 185 31.99 3.39 9.32
CA GLN A 185 30.97 3.99 8.47
C GLN A 185 29.81 4.56 9.30
N ALA A 186 29.20 5.65 8.83
CA ALA A 186 28.04 6.25 9.46
C ALA A 186 26.88 5.24 9.61
N GLU A 187 26.17 5.32 10.73
CA GLU A 187 24.97 4.55 11.04
C GLU A 187 23.77 5.49 11.18
N ILE A 188 22.63 5.05 10.69
CA ILE A 188 21.32 5.70 10.83
C ILE A 188 20.54 4.99 11.92
N LYS A 189 20.01 5.73 12.89
CA LYS A 189 19.23 5.19 14.01
C LYS A 189 17.81 5.73 14.06
N LEU A 190 16.83 4.85 14.07
CA LEU A 190 15.41 5.18 14.11
C LEU A 190 14.81 5.04 15.52
N ALA A 191 13.87 5.93 15.86
CA ALA A 191 13.08 5.83 17.09
C ALA A 191 11.72 5.15 16.87
N THR A 192 11.28 5.04 15.62
CA THR A 192 9.97 4.49 15.23
C THR A 192 10.12 3.63 13.98
N MET A 193 9.18 2.72 13.77
CA MET A 193 9.11 1.93 12.53
C MET A 193 9.16 2.83 11.29
N PRO A 194 9.99 2.51 10.30
CA PRO A 194 9.97 3.21 9.03
C PRO A 194 8.71 2.85 8.24
N GLU A 195 8.27 3.75 7.37
CA GLU A 195 7.07 3.57 6.54
C GLU A 195 7.46 3.10 5.14
N MET A 196 6.85 2.01 4.66
CA MET A 196 7.08 1.54 3.30
C MET A 196 6.43 2.46 2.27
N VAL A 197 7.18 2.74 1.20
CA VAL A 197 6.78 3.66 0.12
C VAL A 197 6.96 3.01 -1.25
N THR A 198 6.33 3.61 -2.26
CA THR A 198 6.57 3.28 -3.67
C THR A 198 6.98 4.55 -4.42
N GLY A 199 8.03 4.44 -5.23
CA GLY A 199 8.65 5.59 -5.89
C GLY A 199 9.72 6.27 -5.05
N ARG A 200 10.38 7.26 -5.65
CA ARG A 200 11.33 8.18 -4.99
C ARG A 200 10.85 9.62 -5.06
N TYR A 201 10.05 9.94 -6.08
CA TYR A 201 9.47 11.26 -6.31
C TYR A 201 7.98 11.14 -6.59
N GLN A 202 7.28 12.24 -6.36
CA GLN A 202 5.89 12.44 -6.73
C GLN A 202 5.72 13.69 -7.58
N ALA A 203 4.70 13.70 -8.44
CA ALA A 203 4.21 14.88 -9.14
C ALA A 203 2.68 14.86 -9.18
N LEU A 204 2.06 16.04 -9.33
CA LEU A 204 0.63 16.18 -9.57
C LEU A 204 0.38 16.52 -11.03
N VAL A 205 -0.29 15.62 -11.76
CA VAL A 205 -0.46 15.73 -13.21
C VAL A 205 -1.89 15.45 -13.65
N LYS A 206 -2.24 15.94 -14.83
CA LYS A 206 -3.38 15.47 -15.61
C LYS A 206 -2.87 14.58 -16.74
N ILE A 207 -3.40 13.36 -16.83
CA ILE A 207 -3.08 12.44 -17.93
C ILE A 207 -3.92 12.86 -19.13
N ILE A 208 -3.26 13.32 -20.20
CA ILE A 208 -3.92 13.77 -21.43
C ILE A 208 -4.29 12.56 -22.30
N GLY A 209 -3.40 11.58 -22.39
CA GLY A 209 -3.58 10.40 -23.23
C GLY A 209 -2.25 9.76 -23.60
N PRO A 210 -2.26 8.77 -24.51
CA PRO A 210 -1.03 8.20 -25.06
C PRO A 210 -0.14 9.28 -25.68
N ALA A 211 1.17 9.16 -25.51
CA ALA A 211 2.12 10.11 -26.07
C ALA A 211 2.05 10.12 -27.60
N PRO A 212 2.03 11.31 -28.24
CA PRO A 212 2.05 11.39 -29.70
C PRO A 212 3.36 10.79 -30.21
N ASN A 213 3.29 9.97 -31.26
CA ASN A 213 4.44 9.30 -31.88
C ASN A 213 5.22 8.36 -30.94
N ALA A 214 4.54 7.74 -29.96
CA ALA A 214 5.15 6.69 -29.15
C ALA A 214 5.78 5.60 -30.06
N PRO A 215 7.05 5.22 -29.85
CA PRO A 215 7.72 4.23 -30.68
C PRO A 215 7.03 2.86 -30.55
N ALA A 216 7.18 2.00 -31.56
CA ALA A 216 6.49 0.70 -31.58
C ALA A 216 6.82 -0.19 -30.36
N ASN A 217 8.01 -0.04 -29.77
CA ASN A 217 8.42 -0.76 -28.56
C ASN A 217 7.77 -0.22 -27.27
N ALA A 218 7.08 0.92 -27.31
CA ALA A 218 6.24 1.41 -26.22
C ALA A 218 4.86 0.75 -26.20
N MET A 219 4.50 -0.04 -27.21
CA MET A 219 3.26 -0.82 -27.21
C MET A 219 3.49 -2.19 -26.55
N PRO A 220 2.88 -2.47 -25.40
CA PRO A 220 2.97 -3.78 -24.77
C PRO A 220 2.44 -4.87 -25.70
N GLN A 221 3.07 -6.04 -25.68
CA GLN A 221 2.54 -7.20 -26.40
C GLN A 221 1.18 -7.64 -25.84
N ASP A 222 0.98 -7.44 -24.54
CA ASP A 222 -0.22 -7.88 -23.86
C ASP A 222 -0.87 -6.80 -22.97
N CYS A 223 -2.21 -6.76 -22.98
CA CYS A 223 -3.02 -5.76 -22.29
C CYS A 223 -4.49 -6.23 -22.21
N PRO A 224 -5.29 -5.68 -21.29
CA PRO A 224 -6.74 -5.91 -21.30
C PRO A 224 -7.39 -5.26 -22.52
N GLY A 225 -8.55 -5.78 -22.94
CA GLY A 225 -9.39 -5.21 -24.00
C GLY A 225 -8.93 -5.54 -25.43
N ALA A 226 -9.45 -4.78 -26.40
CA ALA A 226 -9.14 -4.95 -27.82
C ALA A 226 -7.70 -4.52 -28.15
N LYS A 227 -7.09 -5.22 -29.11
CA LYS A 227 -5.81 -4.85 -29.72
C LYS A 227 -6.00 -3.72 -30.75
N PRO A 228 -4.99 -2.89 -31.01
CA PRO A 228 -3.65 -2.89 -30.39
C PRO A 228 -3.68 -2.42 -28.93
N CYS A 229 -2.63 -2.78 -28.18
CA CYS A 229 -2.46 -2.29 -26.82
C CYS A 229 -2.13 -0.79 -26.83
N PRO A 230 -2.63 -0.01 -25.85
CA PRO A 230 -2.23 1.38 -25.70
C PRO A 230 -0.73 1.43 -25.39
N ALA A 231 -0.06 2.47 -25.87
CA ALA A 231 1.33 2.73 -25.50
C ALA A 231 1.43 2.92 -23.97
N ASP A 232 2.53 2.47 -23.40
CA ASP A 232 2.85 2.72 -21.99
C ASP A 232 3.46 4.10 -21.76
N LEU A 233 3.76 4.85 -22.84
CA LEU A 233 4.13 6.26 -22.79
C LEU A 233 2.89 7.15 -22.89
N MET A 234 2.73 8.03 -21.91
CA MET A 234 1.58 8.91 -21.74
C MET A 234 2.02 10.36 -21.74
N LEU A 235 1.31 11.21 -22.47
CA LEU A 235 1.43 12.65 -22.37
C LEU A 235 0.68 13.12 -21.12
N VAL A 236 1.37 13.89 -20.28
CA VAL A 236 0.82 14.50 -19.08
C VAL A 236 1.02 16.00 -19.08
N GLN A 237 0.16 16.67 -18.33
CA GLN A 237 0.20 18.11 -18.08
C GLN A 237 0.43 18.32 -16.58
N HIS A 238 1.53 18.98 -16.21
CA HIS A 238 1.82 19.26 -14.80
C HIS A 238 0.87 20.31 -14.21
N TYR A 239 0.56 20.18 -12.92
CA TYR A 239 -0.15 21.20 -12.16
C TYR A 239 0.73 22.43 -11.97
N ASN A 240 0.14 23.61 -12.14
CA ASN A 240 0.79 24.88 -11.94
C ASN A 240 0.28 25.54 -10.66
N PRO A 241 1.11 25.68 -9.61
CA PRO A 241 0.68 26.28 -8.35
C PRO A 241 0.31 27.77 -8.48
N GLY A 242 0.83 28.47 -9.51
CA GLY A 242 0.52 29.88 -9.75
C GLY A 242 -0.88 30.12 -10.30
N SER A 243 -1.30 29.34 -11.30
CA SER A 243 -2.64 29.41 -11.91
C SER A 243 -3.69 28.56 -11.17
N LYS A 244 -3.23 27.60 -10.35
CA LYS A 244 -4.02 26.54 -9.72
C LYS A 244 -4.74 25.63 -10.72
N GLN A 245 -4.18 25.48 -11.92
CA GLN A 245 -4.72 24.68 -13.01
C GLN A 245 -3.68 23.70 -13.56
N PHE A 246 -4.13 22.74 -14.38
CA PHE A 246 -3.24 21.90 -15.19
C PHE A 246 -2.86 22.63 -16.48
N ASP A 247 -2.02 23.66 -16.36
CA ASP A 247 -1.51 24.47 -17.49
C ASP A 247 0.02 24.67 -17.42
N GLY A 248 0.73 23.81 -16.67
CA GLY A 248 2.18 23.82 -16.59
C GLY A 248 2.88 23.33 -17.89
N PRO A 249 4.09 22.78 -17.81
CA PRO A 249 4.69 22.09 -18.94
C PRO A 249 4.03 20.73 -19.18
N GLN A 250 4.05 20.31 -20.45
CA GLN A 250 3.71 18.94 -20.83
C GLN A 250 4.96 18.08 -20.86
N GLU A 251 4.79 16.82 -20.49
CA GLU A 251 5.87 15.84 -20.45
C GLU A 251 5.36 14.47 -20.91
N THR A 252 6.25 13.66 -21.48
CA THR A 252 5.98 12.24 -21.71
C THR A 252 6.52 11.44 -20.53
N ILE A 253 5.64 10.75 -19.83
CA ILE A 253 5.98 9.82 -18.74
C ILE A 253 5.59 8.39 -19.11
N ARG A 254 6.15 7.39 -18.43
CA ARG A 254 5.77 5.99 -18.61
C ARG A 254 4.80 5.55 -17.52
N ILE A 255 3.63 5.04 -17.90
CA ILE A 255 2.71 4.29 -17.03
C ILE A 255 2.67 2.84 -17.53
N PRO A 256 3.47 1.93 -16.92
CA PRO A 256 3.66 0.59 -17.45
C PRO A 256 2.37 -0.23 -17.45
N GLN A 257 2.09 -0.92 -18.56
CA GLN A 257 1.16 -2.04 -18.57
C GLN A 257 1.79 -3.21 -17.81
N GLN A 258 1.16 -3.60 -16.71
CA GLN A 258 1.62 -4.74 -15.93
C GLN A 258 1.33 -6.06 -16.67
N PRO A 259 2.12 -7.13 -16.47
CA PRO A 259 1.85 -8.41 -17.08
C PRO A 259 0.58 -9.05 -16.52
N ARG A 260 0.04 -10.06 -17.21
CA ARG A 260 -0.98 -10.93 -16.61
C ARG A 260 -0.37 -11.68 -15.44
N VAL A 261 -1.05 -11.63 -14.31
CA VAL A 261 -0.79 -12.46 -13.15
C VAL A 261 -1.74 -13.66 -13.14
N ASN A 262 -1.61 -14.53 -12.16
CA ASN A 262 -2.38 -15.76 -12.14
C ASN A 262 -3.90 -15.50 -12.13
N GLY A 263 -4.63 -16.39 -12.83
CA GLY A 263 -6.06 -16.22 -13.08
C GLY A 263 -6.37 -15.30 -14.26
N ASP A 264 -5.40 -15.08 -15.16
CA ASP A 264 -5.51 -14.27 -16.38
C ASP A 264 -5.92 -12.82 -16.16
N ARG A 265 -5.53 -12.27 -15.00
CA ARG A 265 -5.86 -10.89 -14.57
C ARG A 265 -4.67 -9.97 -14.73
N PHE A 266 -4.93 -8.68 -14.87
CA PHE A 266 -3.90 -7.64 -14.82
C PHE A 266 -4.01 -6.91 -13.48
N MET A 267 -2.89 -6.65 -12.81
CA MET A 267 -2.87 -5.84 -11.59
C MET A 267 -3.14 -4.37 -11.87
N SER A 268 -2.65 -3.87 -13.01
CA SER A 268 -2.86 -2.50 -13.46
C SER A 268 -2.76 -2.38 -14.98
N THR A 269 -3.42 -1.36 -15.54
CA THR A 269 -3.34 -1.00 -16.97
C THR A 269 -3.35 0.53 -17.14
N PRO A 270 -2.62 1.10 -18.11
CA PRO A 270 -2.76 2.50 -18.49
C PRO A 270 -4.02 2.78 -19.32
N ARG A 271 -4.71 1.74 -19.79
CA ARG A 271 -5.92 1.87 -20.60
C ARG A 271 -6.99 2.69 -19.86
N ASP A 272 -7.63 3.60 -20.59
CA ASP A 272 -8.74 4.45 -20.14
C ASP A 272 -8.43 5.38 -18.95
N LEU A 273 -7.17 5.47 -18.48
CA LEU A 273 -6.78 6.38 -17.39
C LEU A 273 -7.04 7.84 -17.74
N ALA A 274 -6.79 8.25 -18.98
CA ALA A 274 -7.01 9.62 -19.46
C ALA A 274 -8.50 10.02 -19.46
N SER A 275 -9.38 9.05 -19.73
CA SER A 275 -10.84 9.24 -19.74
C SER A 275 -11.51 8.91 -18.40
N SER A 276 -10.77 8.44 -17.40
CA SER A 276 -11.31 8.04 -16.11
C SER A 276 -11.93 9.25 -15.39
N THR A 277 -13.17 9.10 -14.93
CA THR A 277 -13.87 10.11 -14.14
C THR A 277 -13.17 10.39 -12.82
N VAL A 278 -12.59 9.36 -12.20
CA VAL A 278 -11.81 9.47 -10.95
C VAL A 278 -10.58 10.36 -11.14
N GLY A 279 -10.02 10.39 -12.35
CA GLY A 279 -8.86 11.18 -12.73
C GLY A 279 -9.12 12.65 -13.08
N GLN A 280 -10.37 13.12 -13.08
CA GLN A 280 -10.71 14.46 -13.57
C GLN A 280 -10.01 15.59 -12.79
N ALA A 281 -9.90 15.42 -11.47
CA ALA A 281 -9.20 16.33 -10.56
C ALA A 281 -7.66 16.17 -10.62
N GLY A 282 -7.14 15.26 -11.44
CA GLY A 282 -5.73 14.93 -11.56
C GLY A 282 -5.31 13.68 -10.79
N TRP A 283 -4.05 13.31 -11.03
CA TRP A 283 -3.39 12.14 -10.48
C TRP A 283 -2.09 12.57 -9.80
N TYR A 284 -1.90 12.12 -8.57
CA TYR A 284 -0.56 12.04 -8.01
C TYR A 284 0.12 10.81 -8.61
N VAL A 285 1.24 11.03 -9.30
CA VAL A 285 2.08 9.98 -9.87
C VAL A 285 3.32 9.81 -8.99
N TYR A 286 3.61 8.57 -8.61
CA TYR A 286 4.76 8.22 -7.77
C TYR A 286 5.71 7.34 -8.56
N GLY A 287 7.00 7.66 -8.57
CA GLY A 287 7.96 6.94 -9.38
C GLY A 287 9.37 7.52 -9.31
N ALA A 288 10.14 7.25 -10.35
CA ALA A 288 11.47 7.82 -10.57
C ALA A 288 11.80 7.79 -12.06
N GLN A 289 12.78 8.58 -12.47
CA GLN A 289 13.36 8.51 -13.80
C GLN A 289 14.04 7.16 -14.00
N GLY A 290 13.67 6.45 -15.07
CA GLY A 290 14.32 5.22 -15.49
C GLY A 290 15.67 5.49 -16.16
N LYS A 291 16.43 4.42 -16.43
CA LYS A 291 17.70 4.47 -17.18
C LYS A 291 17.58 5.04 -18.61
N ASP A 292 16.38 5.10 -19.15
CA ASP A 292 16.04 5.71 -20.43
C ASP A 292 15.74 7.22 -20.33
N GLY A 293 15.84 7.80 -19.13
CA GLY A 293 15.57 9.22 -18.89
C GLY A 293 14.08 9.57 -18.77
N VAL A 294 13.18 8.58 -18.83
CA VAL A 294 11.72 8.82 -18.74
C VAL A 294 11.25 8.63 -17.30
N PHE A 295 10.48 9.58 -16.76
CA PHE A 295 9.82 9.38 -15.47
C PHE A 295 8.84 8.20 -15.58
N THR A 296 9.11 7.13 -14.83
CA THR A 296 8.31 5.91 -14.87
C THR A 296 7.50 5.78 -13.58
N VAL A 297 6.19 5.74 -13.76
CA VAL A 297 5.21 5.64 -12.68
C VAL A 297 5.21 4.23 -12.13
N GLN A 298 5.31 4.14 -10.81
CA GLN A 298 5.25 2.92 -10.02
C GLN A 298 3.99 2.85 -9.15
N SER A 299 3.33 3.99 -8.90
CA SER A 299 2.04 4.07 -8.23
C SER A 299 1.22 5.28 -8.67
N LEU A 300 -0.11 5.13 -8.66
CA LEU A 300 -1.09 6.15 -9.00
C LEU A 300 -2.05 6.38 -7.83
N LYS A 301 -2.24 7.65 -7.46
CA LYS A 301 -3.23 8.06 -6.46
C LYS A 301 -4.15 9.15 -7.04
N PRO A 302 -5.45 8.89 -7.21
CA PRO A 302 -6.36 9.91 -7.72
C PRO A 302 -6.54 11.04 -6.72
N ARG A 303 -6.39 12.29 -7.16
CA ARG A 303 -6.53 13.46 -6.29
C ARG A 303 -7.94 13.59 -5.73
N SER A 304 -8.94 13.25 -6.54
CA SER A 304 -10.36 13.29 -6.17
C SER A 304 -10.70 12.46 -4.94
N LEU A 305 -9.97 11.38 -4.65
CA LEU A 305 -10.20 10.53 -3.48
C LEU A 305 -9.61 11.10 -2.19
N MET A 306 -8.60 11.96 -2.28
CA MET A 306 -7.91 12.50 -1.11
C MET A 306 -8.50 13.83 -0.64
N GLN A 307 -9.18 14.58 -1.52
CA GLN A 307 -9.82 15.85 -1.17
C GLN A 307 -10.89 15.66 -0.06
N LEU A 308 -10.98 16.61 0.86
CA LEU A 308 -11.94 16.55 1.98
C LEU A 308 -13.40 16.71 1.56
N GLN A 309 -13.65 17.36 0.42
CA GLN A 309 -15.00 17.61 -0.07
C GLN A 309 -15.68 16.29 -0.44
N ALA A 310 -16.75 15.93 0.27
CA ALA A 310 -17.54 14.74 -0.03
C ALA A 310 -18.40 14.92 -1.29
N ASP A 311 -18.61 13.81 -2.01
CA ASP A 311 -19.46 13.74 -3.19
C ASP A 311 -20.95 13.66 -2.79
N GLU A 312 -21.25 13.04 -1.65
CA GLU A 312 -22.59 12.97 -1.04
C GLU A 312 -22.51 13.18 0.48
N GLN A 313 -23.56 13.75 1.07
CA GLN A 313 -23.69 13.87 2.52
C GLN A 313 -24.97 13.20 3.02
N ILE A 314 -24.83 12.41 4.08
CA ILE A 314 -25.91 11.66 4.71
C ILE A 314 -26.02 12.11 6.17
N PHE A 315 -27.13 12.76 6.49
CA PHE A 315 -27.39 13.29 7.82
C PHE A 315 -28.32 12.39 8.62
N ARG A 316 -28.19 12.52 9.95
CA ARG A 316 -28.98 11.81 10.97
C ARG A 316 -28.61 10.32 11.09
N LEU A 317 -28.79 9.79 12.30
CA LEU A 317 -28.39 8.44 12.66
C LEU A 317 -29.03 7.33 11.81
N GLY A 318 -30.33 7.44 11.52
CA GLY A 318 -31.08 6.41 10.76
C GLY A 318 -30.53 6.21 9.35
N PRO A 319 -30.53 7.25 8.49
CA PRO A 319 -29.94 7.18 7.15
C PRO A 319 -28.45 6.81 7.15
N GLY A 320 -27.67 7.35 8.10
CA GLY A 320 -26.25 7.00 8.22
C GLY A 320 -26.01 5.52 8.49
N ARG A 321 -26.78 4.93 9.42
CA ARG A 321 -26.70 3.50 9.73
C ARG A 321 -27.16 2.63 8.56
N ASP A 322 -28.20 3.04 7.85
CA ASP A 322 -28.67 2.34 6.64
C ASP A 322 -27.59 2.32 5.55
N TYR A 323 -26.92 3.45 5.31
CA TYR A 323 -25.84 3.53 4.34
C TYR A 323 -24.70 2.55 4.68
N ILE A 324 -24.22 2.59 5.92
CA ILE A 324 -23.11 1.74 6.38
C ILE A 324 -23.47 0.25 6.26
N ASN A 325 -24.69 -0.14 6.66
CA ASN A 325 -25.09 -1.54 6.71
C ASN A 325 -25.45 -2.12 5.35
N HIS A 326 -26.03 -1.33 4.45
CA HIS A 326 -26.66 -1.86 3.25
C HIS A 326 -26.18 -1.23 1.94
N LYS A 327 -25.76 0.04 1.94
CA LYS A 327 -25.52 0.78 0.68
C LYS A 327 -24.05 0.86 0.28
N ASN A 328 -23.11 0.88 1.24
CA ASN A 328 -21.69 1.06 0.94
C ASN A 328 -21.16 0.06 -0.10
N TRP A 329 -21.62 -1.20 -0.03
CA TRP A 329 -21.22 -2.30 -0.92
C TRP A 329 -22.29 -2.68 -1.97
N HIS A 330 -23.41 -1.97 -2.01
CA HIS A 330 -24.50 -2.25 -2.95
C HIS A 330 -24.07 -1.96 -4.40
N ASP A 331 -24.55 -2.73 -5.38
CA ASP A 331 -24.25 -2.54 -6.82
C ASP A 331 -22.74 -2.39 -7.14
N THR A 332 -21.88 -3.10 -6.40
CA THR A 332 -20.43 -3.06 -6.64
C THR A 332 -20.04 -3.45 -8.07
N PRO A 333 -20.70 -4.42 -8.75
CA PRO A 333 -20.42 -4.72 -10.15
C PRO A 333 -20.64 -3.54 -11.12
N GLU A 334 -21.67 -2.73 -10.87
CA GLU A 334 -22.07 -1.58 -11.69
C GLU A 334 -21.19 -0.35 -11.44
N ARG A 335 -20.55 -0.28 -10.27
CA ARG A 335 -19.65 0.81 -9.84
C ARG A 335 -18.18 0.60 -10.22
N LYS A 336 -17.86 -0.35 -11.10
CA LYS A 336 -16.48 -0.58 -11.54
C LYS A 336 -15.91 0.67 -12.23
N GLY A 337 -14.69 1.04 -11.85
CA GLY A 337 -14.00 2.21 -12.41
C GLY A 337 -14.52 3.56 -11.89
N THR A 338 -15.43 3.57 -10.91
CA THR A 338 -15.87 4.78 -10.21
C THR A 338 -15.27 4.84 -8.80
N ALA A 339 -15.36 6.00 -8.19
CA ALA A 339 -14.98 6.22 -6.80
C ALA A 339 -15.91 7.25 -6.18
N GLN A 340 -16.12 7.19 -4.87
CA GLN A 340 -17.00 8.11 -4.15
C GLN A 340 -16.49 8.36 -2.74
N LYS A 341 -16.76 9.55 -2.23
CA LYS A 341 -16.52 9.99 -0.86
C LYS A 341 -17.84 10.38 -0.25
N ILE A 342 -18.24 9.71 0.82
CA ILE A 342 -19.53 9.92 1.47
C ILE A 342 -19.27 10.44 2.88
N LEU A 343 -19.84 11.60 3.21
CA LEU A 343 -19.82 12.13 4.56
C LEU A 343 -21.07 11.68 5.31
N VAL A 344 -20.88 10.92 6.38
CA VAL A 344 -21.97 10.54 7.29
C VAL A 344 -21.81 11.33 8.58
N ASP A 345 -22.74 12.25 8.85
CA ASP A 345 -22.78 13.00 10.11
C ASP A 345 -24.13 12.76 10.82
N PRO A 346 -24.16 11.96 11.90
CA PRO A 346 -25.39 11.67 12.60
C PRO A 346 -25.89 12.84 13.47
N ARG A 347 -25.06 13.87 13.70
CA ARG A 347 -25.32 14.99 14.61
C ARG A 347 -25.67 16.29 13.88
N SER A 348 -25.19 16.47 12.66
CA SER A 348 -25.50 17.63 11.84
C SER A 348 -26.74 17.42 10.97
N ASP A 349 -27.38 18.53 10.61
CA ASP A 349 -28.36 18.66 9.53
C ASP A 349 -27.87 19.61 8.42
N SER A 350 -26.63 20.09 8.52
CA SER A 350 -26.02 21.08 7.63
C SER A 350 -24.67 20.61 7.08
N PRO A 351 -24.49 20.57 5.73
CA PRO A 351 -23.20 20.29 5.10
C PRO A 351 -22.09 21.25 5.51
N ALA A 352 -22.39 22.55 5.65
CA ALA A 352 -21.40 23.54 6.01
C ALA A 352 -20.83 23.29 7.42
N VAL A 353 -21.69 22.88 8.35
CA VAL A 353 -21.29 22.55 9.73
C VAL A 353 -20.49 21.26 9.75
N ALA A 354 -20.90 20.23 9.01
CA ALA A 354 -20.24 18.93 9.01
C ALA A 354 -18.86 18.99 8.32
N LEU A 355 -18.72 19.74 7.22
CA LEU A 355 -17.46 19.92 6.51
C LEU A 355 -16.50 20.89 7.22
N GLY A 356 -17.03 21.91 7.91
CA GLY A 356 -16.23 22.87 8.67
C GLY A 356 -15.53 22.29 9.91
N GLN A 357 -15.80 21.02 10.24
CA GLN A 357 -15.17 20.34 11.37
C GLN A 357 -13.74 19.87 11.10
N TRP A 358 -13.30 19.83 9.84
CA TRP A 358 -12.00 19.31 9.46
C TRP A 358 -10.95 20.42 9.39
N GLN A 359 -9.86 20.27 10.14
CA GLN A 359 -8.77 21.23 10.20
C GLN A 359 -7.42 20.56 10.01
N GLU A 360 -6.44 21.30 9.49
CA GLU A 360 -5.06 20.80 9.38
C GLU A 360 -4.55 20.30 10.74
N GLY A 361 -3.96 19.10 10.74
CA GLY A 361 -3.48 18.45 11.96
C GLY A 361 -4.52 17.60 12.68
N ASP A 362 -5.79 17.61 12.27
CA ASP A 362 -6.80 16.68 12.77
C ASP A 362 -6.30 15.23 12.63
N ARG A 363 -6.49 14.43 13.69
CA ARG A 363 -6.07 13.03 13.80
C ARG A 363 -7.29 12.14 13.92
N LEU A 364 -7.31 11.05 13.15
CA LEU A 364 -8.51 10.23 12.97
C LEU A 364 -8.19 8.75 13.12
N LEU A 365 -9.24 7.96 13.39
CA LEU A 365 -9.16 6.51 13.26
C LEU A 365 -9.67 6.13 11.89
N GLY A 366 -8.91 5.33 11.16
CA GLY A 366 -9.35 4.78 9.89
C GLY A 366 -9.39 3.27 9.89
N MET A 367 -10.29 2.72 9.09
CA MET A 367 -10.46 1.30 8.86
C MET A 367 -10.50 1.05 7.35
N HIS A 368 -9.58 0.23 6.87
CA HIS A 368 -9.60 -0.25 5.50
C HIS A 368 -10.43 -1.53 5.42
N LEU A 369 -11.31 -1.61 4.43
CA LEU A 369 -12.10 -2.80 4.12
C LEU A 369 -12.01 -3.06 2.62
N PHE A 370 -11.82 -4.31 2.20
CA PHE A 370 -11.86 -4.67 0.78
C PHE A 370 -12.78 -5.84 0.49
N GLY A 371 -13.32 -5.83 -0.73
CA GLY A 371 -14.12 -6.91 -1.29
C GLY A 371 -13.30 -7.91 -2.10
N GLY A 372 -13.95 -9.01 -2.45
CA GLY A 372 -13.37 -10.03 -3.32
C GLY A 372 -13.22 -9.55 -4.76
N ILE A 373 -12.36 -10.22 -5.52
CA ILE A 373 -12.29 -10.01 -6.96
C ILE A 373 -13.53 -10.65 -7.59
N GLY A 374 -14.42 -9.85 -8.19
CA GLY A 374 -15.62 -10.35 -8.86
C GLY A 374 -15.43 -10.63 -10.36
N GLY A 375 -16.46 -11.18 -11.00
CA GLY A 375 -16.49 -11.46 -12.45
C GLY A 375 -16.04 -12.88 -12.82
N ALA A 376 -15.94 -13.17 -14.13
CA ALA A 376 -15.63 -14.51 -14.64
C ALA A 376 -14.25 -15.03 -14.22
N LEU A 377 -13.31 -14.13 -13.94
CA LEU A 377 -11.95 -14.42 -13.44
C LEU A 377 -11.82 -14.14 -11.93
N GLY A 378 -12.95 -14.02 -11.24
CA GLY A 378 -13.03 -13.66 -9.83
C GLY A 378 -12.73 -14.80 -8.87
N GLU A 379 -12.73 -14.46 -7.58
CA GLU A 379 -12.67 -15.41 -6.48
C GLU A 379 -14.00 -16.17 -6.35
N LYS A 380 -13.93 -17.44 -5.95
CA LYS A 380 -15.14 -18.21 -5.65
C LYS A 380 -15.77 -17.68 -4.37
N ILE A 381 -17.01 -17.20 -4.48
CA ILE A 381 -17.80 -16.74 -3.32
C ILE A 381 -18.44 -17.98 -2.69
N MET A 382 -18.06 -18.28 -1.45
CA MET A 382 -18.63 -19.40 -0.68
C MET A 382 -19.66 -18.84 0.30
N LEU A 383 -20.89 -19.38 0.29
CA LEU A 383 -21.99 -18.93 1.18
C LEU A 383 -22.29 -17.41 1.11
N GLY A 384 -22.05 -16.78 -0.05
CA GLY A 384 -22.27 -15.34 -0.21
C GLY A 384 -21.21 -14.46 0.46
N THR A 385 -20.13 -15.03 0.99
CA THR A 385 -19.03 -14.28 1.59
C THR A 385 -17.69 -14.58 0.90
N VAL A 386 -16.78 -13.64 1.05
CA VAL A 386 -15.35 -13.81 0.77
C VAL A 386 -14.60 -13.50 2.05
N THR A 387 -13.45 -14.13 2.26
CA THR A 387 -12.57 -13.77 3.38
C THR A 387 -12.06 -12.36 3.16
N GLY A 388 -12.71 -11.39 3.80
CA GLY A 388 -12.22 -10.02 3.87
C GLY A 388 -11.03 -9.92 4.81
N HIS A 389 -10.23 -8.90 4.63
CA HIS A 389 -9.25 -8.49 5.63
C HIS A 389 -9.40 -6.99 5.90
N PHE A 390 -9.02 -6.58 7.09
CA PHE A 390 -9.10 -5.18 7.51
C PHE A 390 -7.73 -4.72 7.97
N SER A 391 -7.41 -3.47 7.69
CA SER A 391 -6.25 -2.81 8.28
C SER A 391 -6.69 -1.55 9.02
N PHE A 392 -5.91 -1.19 10.01
CA PHE A 392 -6.09 0.08 10.68
C PHE A 392 -5.29 1.15 9.94
N SER A 393 -5.85 2.35 9.91
CA SER A 393 -5.12 3.55 9.52
C SER A 393 -5.25 4.57 10.64
N LEU A 394 -4.29 5.49 10.66
CA LEU A 394 -4.35 6.67 11.51
C LEU A 394 -4.32 7.89 10.58
N PRO A 395 -5.44 8.24 9.93
CA PRO A 395 -5.46 9.33 8.98
C PRO A 395 -5.21 10.68 9.65
N LYS A 396 -4.73 11.61 8.84
CA LYS A 396 -4.60 13.01 9.22
C LYS A 396 -5.18 13.91 8.14
N VAL A 397 -5.60 15.10 8.53
CA VAL A 397 -5.81 16.20 7.59
C VAL A 397 -4.49 16.94 7.43
N ILE A 398 -3.97 16.98 6.20
CA ILE A 398 -2.73 17.67 5.86
C ILE A 398 -2.98 18.73 4.78
N ARG A 399 -2.02 19.63 4.62
CA ARG A 399 -1.95 20.52 3.47
C ARG A 399 -1.24 19.83 2.30
N ASP A 400 -1.89 19.79 1.14
CA ASP A 400 -1.32 19.19 -0.05
C ASP A 400 -0.10 19.99 -0.53
N PRO A 401 1.07 19.36 -0.72
CA PRO A 401 2.28 20.09 -1.08
C PRO A 401 2.23 20.74 -2.48
N PHE A 402 1.32 20.34 -3.37
CA PHE A 402 1.22 20.92 -4.71
C PHE A 402 0.20 22.05 -4.79
N THR A 403 -0.95 21.88 -4.14
CA THR A 403 -2.14 22.74 -4.27
C THR A 403 -2.42 23.60 -3.05
N GLU A 404 -1.79 23.33 -1.92
CA GLU A 404 -2.03 23.95 -0.61
C GLU A 404 -3.46 23.76 -0.06
N GLU A 405 -4.27 22.94 -0.73
CA GLU A 405 -5.60 22.52 -0.26
C GLU A 405 -5.49 21.49 0.88
N LEU A 406 -6.49 21.44 1.74
CA LEU A 406 -6.57 20.38 2.74
C LEU A 406 -6.98 19.05 2.09
N GLN A 407 -6.32 17.97 2.48
CA GLN A 407 -6.62 16.62 2.03
C GLN A 407 -6.35 15.57 3.12
N TRP A 408 -6.83 14.35 2.89
CA TRP A 408 -6.52 13.19 3.71
C TRP A 408 -5.11 12.66 3.43
N GLU A 409 -4.31 12.47 4.47
CA GLU A 409 -3.20 11.52 4.48
C GLU A 409 -3.67 10.24 5.18
N ILE A 410 -3.65 9.11 4.47
CA ILE A 410 -4.15 7.82 4.97
C ILE A 410 -2.99 6.81 5.01
N PRO A 411 -2.25 6.71 6.14
CA PRO A 411 -1.25 5.66 6.30
C PRO A 411 -1.93 4.35 6.71
N TYR A 412 -1.46 3.22 6.20
CA TYR A 412 -1.95 1.90 6.56
C TYR A 412 -1.00 1.17 7.51
N TYR A 413 -1.56 0.61 8.57
CA TYR A 413 -0.91 -0.35 9.46
C TYR A 413 -1.45 -1.74 9.13
N GLN A 414 -0.87 -2.35 8.10
CA GLN A 414 -1.36 -3.62 7.54
C GLN A 414 -1.04 -4.79 8.47
N VAL A 415 -2.03 -5.64 8.74
CA VAL A 415 -1.89 -6.90 9.49
C VAL A 415 -2.07 -8.08 8.53
N TYR A 416 -1.34 -8.05 7.41
CA TYR A 416 -1.67 -8.90 6.28
C TYR A 416 -0.97 -10.28 6.35
N ALA A 417 -1.69 -11.33 5.95
CA ALA A 417 -1.08 -12.64 5.73
C ALA A 417 -0.23 -12.63 4.45
N HIS A 418 0.71 -13.58 4.35
CA HIS A 418 1.46 -13.79 3.12
C HIS A 418 0.52 -14.05 1.94
N ASN A 419 0.83 -13.44 0.80
CA ASN A 419 -0.05 -13.39 -0.37
C ASN A 419 0.77 -13.48 -1.67
N PRO A 420 0.12 -13.80 -2.81
CA PRO A 420 0.83 -13.96 -4.07
C PRO A 420 1.49 -12.67 -4.58
N GLN A 421 0.95 -11.49 -4.25
CA GLN A 421 1.42 -10.19 -4.75
C GLN A 421 2.63 -9.63 -3.98
N GLY A 422 3.00 -10.23 -2.85
CA GLY A 422 4.10 -9.74 -2.01
C GLY A 422 3.79 -8.43 -1.27
N ILE A 423 2.53 -8.21 -0.90
CA ILE A 423 2.16 -7.17 0.08
C ILE A 423 2.71 -7.58 1.45
N ILE A 424 3.39 -6.66 2.13
CA ILE A 424 4.10 -6.89 3.40
C ILE A 424 3.26 -6.30 4.54
N ALA A 425 3.18 -6.95 5.69
CA ALA A 425 2.57 -6.36 6.88
C ALA A 425 3.41 -5.19 7.45
N GLY A 426 2.78 -4.24 8.12
CA GLY A 426 3.44 -3.07 8.72
C GLY A 426 2.97 -1.73 8.15
N SER A 427 3.71 -0.67 8.49
CA SER A 427 3.38 0.71 8.11
C SER A 427 3.64 0.95 6.64
N GLN A 428 2.62 1.45 5.93
CA GLN A 428 2.67 1.72 4.49
C GLN A 428 1.93 3.00 4.15
N THR A 429 2.46 3.74 3.19
CA THR A 429 1.70 4.81 2.55
C THR A 429 0.55 4.27 1.70
N TRP A 430 -0.44 5.12 1.45
CA TRP A 430 -1.57 4.77 0.58
C TRP A 430 -1.10 4.35 -0.82
N GLU A 431 -0.17 5.11 -1.41
CA GLU A 431 0.38 4.81 -2.74
C GLU A 431 1.16 3.49 -2.78
N ASN A 432 1.74 3.04 -1.67
CA ASN A 432 2.43 1.75 -1.64
C ASN A 432 1.45 0.57 -1.57
N TYR A 433 0.38 0.71 -0.80
CA TYR A 433 -0.58 -0.37 -0.58
C TYR A 433 -1.70 -0.41 -1.63
N ALA A 434 -2.38 0.71 -1.87
CA ALA A 434 -3.53 0.78 -2.76
C ALA A 434 -3.13 1.12 -4.20
N GLY A 435 -2.29 2.14 -4.38
CA GLY A 435 -1.98 2.73 -5.69
C GLY A 435 -0.90 2.03 -6.51
N ASN A 436 -0.11 1.14 -5.90
CA ASN A 436 1.05 0.52 -6.53
C ASN A 436 0.64 -0.28 -7.78
N LEU A 437 1.29 -0.04 -8.91
CA LEU A 437 0.88 -0.66 -10.17
C LEU A 437 1.14 -2.18 -10.16
N GLN A 438 2.24 -2.62 -9.54
CA GLN A 438 2.67 -4.02 -9.51
C GLN A 438 1.81 -4.89 -8.61
N ARG A 439 1.44 -4.38 -7.42
CA ARG A 439 0.85 -5.17 -6.32
C ARG A 439 -0.34 -4.51 -5.63
N GLY A 440 -0.61 -3.24 -5.92
CA GLY A 440 -1.67 -2.48 -5.28
C GLY A 440 -3.06 -2.89 -5.72
N TRP A 441 -4.06 -2.54 -4.93
CA TRP A 441 -5.41 -3.06 -5.08
C TRP A 441 -6.42 -2.14 -5.76
N ILE A 442 -6.12 -0.85 -5.96
CA ILE A 442 -7.12 0.09 -6.48
C ILE A 442 -7.67 -0.29 -7.86
N GLN A 443 -6.89 -1.00 -8.67
CA GLN A 443 -7.32 -1.40 -10.01
C GLN A 443 -7.85 -2.84 -10.08
N SER A 444 -7.76 -3.61 -9.00
CA SER A 444 -8.09 -5.04 -9.00
C SER A 444 -9.19 -5.42 -8.02
N ARG A 445 -9.45 -4.62 -6.98
CA ARG A 445 -10.47 -4.89 -5.95
C ARG A 445 -11.26 -3.63 -5.59
N PRO A 446 -12.57 -3.77 -5.30
CA PRO A 446 -13.30 -2.71 -4.62
C PRO A 446 -12.82 -2.63 -3.16
N PHE A 447 -12.59 -1.43 -2.66
CA PHE A 447 -12.29 -1.21 -1.25
C PHE A 447 -12.95 0.08 -0.74
N ALA A 448 -13.04 0.20 0.58
CA ALA A 448 -13.53 1.37 1.29
C ALA A 448 -12.60 1.69 2.46
N ASP A 449 -12.14 2.93 2.53
CA ASP A 449 -11.49 3.49 3.71
C ASP A 449 -12.54 4.26 4.51
N VAL A 450 -12.85 3.78 5.71
CA VAL A 450 -13.78 4.44 6.63
C VAL A 450 -12.97 5.27 7.61
N VAL A 451 -13.15 6.59 7.58
CA VAL A 451 -12.43 7.52 8.43
C VAL A 451 -13.38 8.13 9.46
N VAL A 452 -13.01 8.06 10.74
CA VAL A 452 -13.85 8.49 11.86
C VAL A 452 -13.10 9.52 12.71
N LYS A 453 -13.73 10.69 12.92
CA LYS A 453 -13.27 11.66 13.92
C LYS A 453 -13.61 11.15 15.30
N LEU A 454 -12.61 11.01 16.16
CA LEU A 454 -12.79 10.61 17.55
C LEU A 454 -12.06 11.61 18.44
N ASP A 455 -12.81 12.36 19.26
CA ASP A 455 -12.25 13.33 20.22
C ASP A 455 -11.23 12.67 21.18
N VAL A 456 -11.32 11.34 21.37
CA VAL A 456 -10.39 10.57 22.21
C VAL A 456 -8.97 10.46 21.67
N LEU A 457 -8.72 10.85 20.41
CA LEU A 457 -7.41 10.78 19.78
C LEU A 457 -6.59 12.07 19.88
N GLU A 458 -7.17 13.12 20.48
CA GLU A 458 -6.48 14.38 20.74
C GLU A 458 -5.45 14.25 21.88
N ASP A 459 -4.49 15.17 21.90
CA ASP A 459 -3.46 15.22 22.92
C ASP A 459 -4.02 15.84 24.21
N TYR A 460 -3.94 15.12 25.33
CA TYR A 460 -4.43 15.57 26.62
C TYR A 460 -3.32 16.24 27.43
N ASN A 461 -3.49 17.50 27.82
CA ASN A 461 -2.55 18.21 28.67
C ASN A 461 -2.99 18.16 30.14
N PHE A 462 -2.17 17.52 30.97
CA PHE A 462 -2.33 17.46 32.42
C PHE A 462 -1.20 18.24 33.09
N GLY A 463 -1.41 19.53 33.32
CA GLY A 463 -0.48 20.37 34.10
C GLY A 463 0.93 20.47 33.50
N GLY A 464 1.05 20.52 32.17
CA GLY A 464 2.33 20.58 31.45
C GLY A 464 2.85 19.23 30.97
N SER A 465 2.21 18.12 31.35
CA SER A 465 2.47 16.80 30.79
C SER A 465 1.46 16.49 29.68
N VAL A 466 1.95 16.21 28.48
CA VAL A 466 1.10 15.82 27.34
C VAL A 466 1.00 14.31 27.25
N LEU A 467 -0.21 13.77 27.41
CA LEU A 467 -0.53 12.39 27.09
C LEU A 467 -1.11 12.34 25.67
N SER A 468 -0.46 11.60 24.79
CA SER A 468 -0.91 11.41 23.41
C SER A 468 -1.40 9.98 23.19
N PRO A 469 -2.72 9.73 23.17
CA PRO A 469 -3.29 8.44 22.76
C PRO A 469 -2.81 8.04 21.36
N TRP A 470 -2.64 9.03 20.49
CA TRP A 470 -2.09 8.87 19.15
C TRP A 470 -0.70 8.23 19.14
N MET A 471 0.25 8.75 19.93
CA MET A 471 1.59 8.16 20.04
C MET A 471 1.55 6.76 20.63
N SER A 472 0.62 6.51 21.55
CA SER A 472 0.41 5.19 22.12
C SER A 472 -0.11 4.21 21.07
N CYS A 473 -1.04 4.62 20.20
CA CYS A 473 -1.48 3.81 19.05
C CYS A 473 -0.34 3.59 18.04
N LYS A 474 0.43 4.63 17.68
CA LYS A 474 1.55 4.47 16.73
C LYS A 474 2.62 3.49 17.23
N ASN A 475 2.86 3.45 18.53
CA ASN A 475 3.88 2.59 19.15
C ASN A 475 3.33 1.22 19.62
N ASN A 476 2.03 1.13 19.94
CA ASN A 476 1.42 -0.03 20.60
C ASN A 476 0.12 -0.53 19.95
N CYS A 477 -0.26 -0.08 18.75
CA CYS A 477 -1.28 -0.76 17.95
C CYS A 477 -0.73 -2.15 17.60
N LYS A 478 -0.98 -3.08 18.53
CA LYS A 478 -0.63 -4.48 18.41
C LYS A 478 -1.37 -5.07 17.21
N SER A 479 -0.59 -5.62 16.28
CA SER A 479 -0.98 -6.70 15.38
C SER A 479 -1.13 -7.99 16.17
#